data_AF-A0A661LDJ4-F1
#
_entry.id   AF-A0A661LDJ4-F1
#
_cell.length_a   1.000
_cell.length_b   1.000
_cell.length_c   1.000
_cell.angle_alpha   90.00
_cell.angle_beta   90.00
_cell.angle_gamma   90.00
#
_symmetry.space_group_name_H-M   'P 1'
#
loop_
_entity.id
_entity.type
_entity.pdbx_description
1 polymer ?
#
loop_
_entity_poly.entity_id
_entity_poly.type
_entity_poly.pdbx_seq_one_letter_code
_entity_poly.pdbx_strand_id
1 'polypeptide(L)' 'MKILLLSRYSHLGASSRVRFYQYLPYLKTQGIHVTVANLVGNDYIEDLYAGRRKRFAAIIGAYIRRLG' A
#
# COMPACT_ATOMS: atom_id res chain seq x y z
N MET A 1 11.19 5.28 -17.31
CA MET A 1 9.98 4.41 -17.38
C MET A 1 9.02 4.76 -16.25
N LYS A 2 7.70 4.67 -16.44
CA LYS A 2 6.70 4.94 -15.38
C LYS A 2 5.96 3.65 -15.00
N ILE A 3 5.84 3.37 -13.70
CA ILE A 3 5.17 2.18 -13.15
C ILE A 3 4.16 2.61 -12.09
N LEU A 4 2.98 1.99 -12.09
CA LEU A 4 2.01 2.09 -11.01
C LEU A 4 2.05 0.82 -10.15
N LEU A 5 2.45 0.95 -8.89
CA LEU A 5 2.44 -0.15 -7.93
C LEU A 5 1.11 -0.19 -7.17
N LEU A 6 0.23 -1.11 -7.55
CA LEU A 6 -1.05 -1.37 -6.87
C LEU A 6 -0.85 -2.29 -5.65
N SER A 7 -0.13 -1.80 -4.64
CA SER A 7 0.09 -2.57 -3.41
C SER A 7 -1.21 -2.73 -2.62
N ARG A 8 -1.32 -3.81 -1.84
CA ARG A 8 -2.46 -3.97 -0.92
C ARG A 8 -2.30 -3.09 0.30
N TYR A 9 -1.10 -3.02 0.86
CA TYR A 9 -0.79 -2.32 2.11
C TYR A 9 0.17 -1.17 1.88
N SER A 10 0.09 -0.16 2.74
CA SER A 10 1.11 0.88 2.87
C SER A 10 2.40 0.34 3.49
N HIS A 11 3.42 1.20 3.62
CA HIS A 11 4.76 0.84 4.11
C HIS A 11 4.80 0.29 5.55
N LEU A 12 3.75 0.49 6.34
CA LEU A 12 3.64 -0.09 7.69
C LEU A 12 3.21 -1.56 7.69
N GLY A 13 2.79 -2.12 6.55
CA GLY A 13 2.37 -3.52 6.47
C GLY A 13 3.48 -4.51 6.83
N ALA A 14 3.10 -5.73 7.20
CA ALA A 14 4.05 -6.78 7.57
C ALA A 14 5.14 -6.93 6.51
N SER A 15 6.39 -7.15 6.92
CA SER A 15 7.57 -7.14 6.04
C SER A 15 7.44 -8.03 4.80
N SER A 16 6.84 -9.21 4.94
CA SER A 16 6.56 -10.13 3.83
C SER A 16 5.61 -9.56 2.77
N ARG A 17 4.78 -8.58 3.16
CA ARG A 17 3.73 -7.96 2.32
C ARG A 17 4.13 -6.60 1.75
N VAL A 18 5.29 -6.05 2.14
CA VAL A 18 5.80 -4.74 1.69
C VAL A 18 7.21 -4.83 1.09
N ARG A 19 7.71 -6.02 0.77
CA ARG A 19 9.08 -6.23 0.23
C ARG A 19 9.37 -5.38 -1.01
N PHE A 20 8.36 -5.13 -1.84
CA PHE A 20 8.52 -4.34 -3.06
C PHE A 20 8.97 -2.88 -2.79
N TYR A 21 8.64 -2.32 -1.62
CA TYR A 21 9.03 -0.95 -1.25
C TYR A 21 10.54 -0.78 -1.12
N GLN A 22 11.26 -1.86 -0.79
CA GLN A 22 12.73 -1.85 -0.63
C GLN A 22 13.45 -1.56 -1.94
N TYR A 23 12.83 -1.88 -3.08
CA TYR A 23 13.44 -1.67 -4.40
C TYR A 23 13.17 -0.27 -4.96
N LEU A 24 12.23 0.50 -4.40
CA LEU A 24 11.86 1.81 -4.94
C LEU A 24 13.04 2.79 -5.04
N PRO A 25 13.94 2.88 -4.04
CA PRO A 25 15.13 3.75 -4.15
C PRO A 25 16.03 3.33 -5.31
N TYR A 26 16.31 2.02 -5.43
CA TYR A 26 17.13 1.48 -6.52
C TYR A 26 16.49 1.72 -7.90
N LEU A 27 15.19 1.45 -8.05
CA LEU A 27 14.48 1.70 -9.31
C LEU A 27 14.55 3.18 -9.72
N LYS A 28 14.46 4.09 -8.75
CA LYS A 28 14.61 5.53 -8.99
C LYS A 28 15.99 5.89 -9.52
N THR A 29 17.08 5.29 -9.02
CA THR A 29 18.44 5.55 -9.55
C THR A 29 18.62 5.06 -10.99
N GLN A 30 17.81 4.10 -11.42
CA GLN A 30 17.77 3.60 -12.81
C GLN A 30 16.79 4.36 -13.72
N GLY A 31 16.27 5.52 -13.29
CA GLY A 31 15.31 6.30 -14.09
C GLY A 31 13.92 5.67 -14.20
N ILE A 32 13.58 4.75 -13.30
CA ILE A 32 12.25 4.14 -13.19
C ILE A 32 11.47 4.86 -12.09
N HIS A 33 10.40 5.54 -12.48
CA HIS A 33 9.54 6.27 -11.57
C HIS A 33 8.35 5.40 -11.20
N VAL A 34 8.26 5.01 -9.94
CA VAL A 34 7.17 4.19 -9.40
C VAL A 34 6.23 5.08 -8.59
N THR A 35 4.96 5.12 -8.99
CA THR A 35 3.89 5.69 -8.18
C THR A 35 3.26 4.57 -7.37
N VAL A 36 3.23 4.71 -6.05
CA VAL A 36 2.60 3.72 -5.17
C VAL A 36 1.14 4.11 -4.95
N ALA A 37 0.24 3.17 -5.18
CA ALA A 37 -1.17 3.30 -4.86
C ALA A 37 -1.57 2.08 -4.00
N ASN A 38 -1.40 2.19 -2.68
CA ASN A 38 -1.85 1.18 -1.74
C ASN A 38 -3.39 1.13 -1.66
N LEU A 39 -3.94 -0.07 -1.52
CA LEU A 39 -5.40 -0.25 -1.37
C LEU A 39 -5.85 0.28 -0.01
N VAL A 40 -5.22 -0.18 1.08
CA VAL A 40 -5.49 0.28 2.44
C VAL A 40 -4.33 1.11 3.00
N GLY A 41 -4.66 2.15 3.77
CA GLY A 41 -3.72 3.12 4.34
C GLY A 41 -3.06 2.66 5.64
N ASN A 42 -2.23 3.56 6.20
CA ASN A 42 -1.55 3.35 7.49
C ASN A 42 -2.54 3.17 8.63
N ASP A 43 -3.65 3.91 8.62
CA ASP A 43 -4.77 3.82 9.57
C ASP A 43 -5.27 2.38 9.72
N TYR A 44 -5.49 1.69 8.60
CA TYR A 44 -5.91 0.29 8.61
C TYR A 44 -4.85 -0.64 9.21
N ILE A 45 -3.57 -0.36 8.97
CA ILE A 45 -2.47 -1.18 9.51
C ILE A 45 -2.31 -0.96 11.00
N GLU A 46 -2.42 0.28 11.45
CA GLU A 46 -2.36 0.64 12.87
C GLU A 46 -3.52 0.00 13.65
N ASP A 47 -4.74 0.02 13.11
CA ASP A 47 -5.87 -0.69 13.67
C ASP A 47 -5.65 -2.20 13.72
N LEU A 48 -5.08 -2.78 12.66
CA LEU A 48 -4.75 -4.21 12.59
C LEU A 48 -3.74 -4.60 13.67
N TYR A 49 -2.70 -3.80 13.88
CA TYR A 49 -1.65 -4.09 14.87
C TYR A 49 -2.09 -3.78 16.30
N ALA A 50 -2.97 -2.80 16.49
CA ALA A 50 -3.59 -2.53 17.80
C ALA A 50 -4.70 -3.54 18.16
N GLY A 51 -4.95 -4.56 17.34
CA GLY A 51 -6.01 -5.56 17.56
C GLY A 51 -7.43 -4.98 17.49
N ARG A 52 -7.59 -3.78 16.90
CA ARG A 52 -8.90 -3.12 16.77
C ARG A 52 -9.74 -3.79 15.69
N ARG A 53 -11.06 -3.62 15.80
CA ARG A 53 -12.02 -4.22 14.86
C ARG A 53 -11.79 -3.65 13.47
N LYS A 54 -11.47 -4.52 12.51
CA LYS A 54 -11.32 -4.15 11.10
C LYS A 54 -12.63 -3.56 10.59
N ARG A 55 -12.58 -2.33 10.11
CA ARG A 55 -13.76 -1.65 9.54
C ARG A 55 -13.99 -2.17 8.12
N PHE A 56 -14.86 -3.17 7.96
CA PHE A 56 -15.21 -3.72 6.64
C PHE A 56 -15.64 -2.63 5.65
N ALA A 57 -16.37 -1.62 6.12
CA ALA A 57 -16.74 -0.44 5.33
C ALA A 57 -15.52 0.31 4.77
N ALA A 58 -14.40 0.38 5.51
CA ALA A 58 -13.17 1.01 5.04
C ALA A 58 -12.49 0.21 3.91
N ILE A 59 -12.59 -1.13 3.95
CA ILE A 59 -12.10 -2.00 2.87
C ILE A 59 -12.95 -1.81 1.61
N ILE A 60 -14.27 -1.80 1.75
CA ILE A 60 -15.18 -1.57 0.61
C ILE A 60 -14.94 -0.17 0.02
N GLY A 61 -14.87 0.86 0.86
CA GLY A 61 -14.55 2.23 0.43
C GLY A 61 -13.19 2.33 -0.26
N ALA A 62 -12.20 1.54 0.16
CA ALA A 62 -10.90 1.47 -0.51
C ALA A 62 -10.99 0.87 -1.93
N TYR A 63 -11.83 -0.14 -2.16
CA TYR A 63 -12.08 -0.67 -3.51
C TYR A 63 -12.88 0.31 -4.37
N ILE A 64 -13.86 1.01 -3.81
CA ILE A 64 -14.61 2.06 -4.53
C ILE A 64 -13.64 3.16 -4.99
N ARG A 65 -12.79 3.68 -4.09
CA ARG A 65 -11.76 4.68 -4.42
C ARG A 65 -10.74 4.18 -5.47
N ARG A 66 -10.54 2.86 -5.58
CA ARG A 66 -9.62 2.28 -6.56
C ARG A 66 -10.22 2.26 -7.96
N LEU A 67 -11.54 2.06 -8.07
CA LEU A 67 -12.23 1.80 -9.32
C LEU A 67 -13.02 3.00 -9.86
N GLY A 68 -13.39 3.96 -8.99
CA GLY A 68 -13.94 5.26 -9.36
C GLY A 68 -12.84 6.29 -9.54
#